data_AF-A0A939EJL9-F1
#
_entry.id   AF-A0A939EJL9-F1
#
_cell.length_a   1.000
_cell.length_b   1.000
_cell.length_c   1.000
_cell.angle_alpha   90.00
_cell.angle_beta   90.00
_cell.angle_gamma   90.00
#
_symmetry.space_group_name_H-M   'P 1'
#
loop_
_entity.id
_entity.type
_entity.pdbx_description
1 polymer ?
#
loop_
_entity_poly.entity_id
_entity_poly.type
_entity_poly.pdbx_seq_one_letter_code
_entity_poly.pdbx_strand_id
1 'polypeptide(L)'
;MPLASLHQSAFALKSLITSTALALVLAVSATSVAQAEEITGIVASVDYEDAIIVLEDGSTLILPEDTDTEAYEPGQMIQATYEMDSDGNLIVLELAIAE
;
A
#
# COMPACT_ATOMS: atom_id res chain seq x y z
N MET A 1 38.65 -16.81 -36.38
CA MET A 1 38.31 -17.93 -35.47
C MET A 1 38.66 -17.51 -34.04
N PRO A 2 37.79 -17.83 -33.07
CA PRO A 2 37.57 -17.04 -31.86
C PRO A 2 38.45 -17.51 -30.71
N LEU A 3 38.60 -16.67 -29.67
CA LEU A 3 38.60 -17.13 -28.29
C LEU A 3 38.14 -15.97 -27.39
N ALA A 4 36.89 -16.11 -26.95
CA ALA A 4 36.33 -15.38 -25.83
C ALA A 4 37.11 -15.67 -24.55
N SER A 5 37.16 -14.72 -23.62
CA SER A 5 36.38 -14.85 -22.38
C SER A 5 36.82 -13.85 -21.31
N LEU A 6 35.81 -13.13 -20.88
CA LEU A 6 35.65 -12.46 -19.60
C LEU A 6 36.14 -13.35 -18.44
N HIS A 7 37.07 -12.87 -17.62
CA HIS A 7 37.29 -13.40 -16.27
C HIS A 7 37.23 -12.24 -15.26
N GLN A 8 36.07 -12.16 -14.63
CA GLN A 8 35.75 -11.36 -13.45
C GLN A 8 36.85 -11.47 -12.38
N SER A 9 37.54 -10.37 -12.07
CA SER A 9 38.55 -10.35 -11.01
C SER A 9 38.20 -9.30 -9.96
N ALA A 10 37.69 -9.82 -8.84
CA ALA A 10 37.94 -9.36 -7.47
C ALA A 10 37.64 -7.90 -7.12
N PHE A 11 36.45 -7.71 -6.51
CA PHE A 11 36.24 -7.05 -5.21
C PHE A 11 37.45 -6.25 -4.67
N ALA A 12 37.48 -4.94 -4.96
CA ALA A 12 38.42 -4.02 -4.33
C ALA A 12 37.66 -3.02 -3.46
N LEU A 13 37.25 -3.49 -2.27
CA LEU A 13 36.99 -2.61 -1.13
C LEU A 13 38.28 -1.85 -0.81
N LYS A 14 38.32 -0.53 -1.02
CA LYS A 14 39.29 0.33 -0.35
C LYS A 14 38.65 1.67 0.01
N SER A 15 38.25 1.71 1.28
CA SER A 15 37.92 2.86 2.12
C SER A 15 38.64 4.16 1.78
N LEU A 16 37.89 5.26 1.78
CA LEU A 16 38.38 6.61 2.03
C LEU A 16 37.35 7.34 2.90
N ILE A 17 37.42 7.07 4.20
CA ILE A 17 36.79 7.88 5.25
C ILE A 17 37.75 9.05 5.49
N THR A 18 37.34 10.28 5.18
CA THR A 18 38.09 11.50 5.53
C THR A 18 37.15 12.45 6.26
N SER A 19 37.35 12.53 7.57
CA SER A 19 36.62 13.38 8.53
C SER A 19 36.74 14.87 8.21
N THR A 20 35.66 15.64 8.32
CA THR A 20 35.63 16.97 9.00
C THR A 20 34.18 17.29 9.39
N ALA A 21 34.00 17.83 10.59
CA ALA A 21 32.77 17.96 11.36
C ALA A 21 31.74 18.99 10.85
N LEU A 22 30.52 18.86 11.40
CA LEU A 22 29.46 19.87 11.54
C LEU A 22 28.37 19.93 10.45
N ALA A 23 27.40 19.01 10.57
CA ALA A 23 26.00 19.34 10.82
C ALA A 23 25.23 18.03 11.07
N LEU A 24 24.88 17.75 12.32
CA LEU A 24 23.72 16.88 12.58
C LEU A 24 22.49 17.69 12.15
N VAL A 25 22.22 17.72 10.85
CA VAL A 25 20.87 18.00 10.38
C VAL A 25 20.08 16.80 10.85
N LEU A 26 19.35 16.98 11.95
CA LEU A 26 18.23 16.14 12.32
C LEU A 26 17.26 16.18 11.15
N ALA A 27 17.51 15.33 10.16
CA ALA A 27 16.51 14.93 9.21
C ALA A 27 15.49 14.15 10.03
N VAL A 28 14.58 14.90 10.67
CA VAL A 28 13.20 14.47 10.85
C VAL A 28 12.69 14.34 9.42
N SER A 29 13.10 13.24 8.77
CA SER A 29 12.38 12.71 7.63
C SER A 29 10.98 12.55 8.16
N ALA A 30 10.10 13.45 7.73
CA ALA A 30 8.68 13.37 7.99
C ALA A 30 8.30 11.91 7.75
N THR A 31 8.06 11.19 8.83
CA THR A 31 7.39 9.91 8.76
C THR A 31 6.02 10.29 8.25
N SER A 32 5.83 10.21 6.92
CA SER A 32 4.52 10.16 6.32
C SER A 32 3.88 8.93 6.94
N VAL A 33 3.24 9.13 8.08
CA VAL A 33 2.39 8.14 8.71
C VAL A 33 1.29 7.93 7.68
N ALA A 34 1.34 6.80 7.00
CA ALA A 34 0.21 6.34 6.22
C ALA A 34 -0.92 6.19 7.26
N GLN A 35 -1.85 7.14 7.25
CA GLN A 35 -2.94 7.17 8.21
C GLN A 35 -4.03 6.28 7.65
N ALA A 36 -3.88 4.98 7.93
CA ALA A 36 -4.96 4.04 7.77
C ALA A 36 -6.10 4.43 8.72
N GLU A 37 -7.29 4.65 8.17
CA GLU A 37 -8.50 4.97 8.90
C GLU A 37 -9.48 3.80 8.81
N GLU A 38 -10.39 3.68 9.79
CA GLU A 38 -11.40 2.61 9.83
C GLU A 38 -12.78 3.16 9.49
N ILE A 39 -13.53 2.41 8.69
CA ILE A 39 -14.95 2.66 8.40
C ILE A 39 -15.74 1.38 8.64
N THR A 40 -16.94 1.53 9.21
CA THR A 40 -17.91 0.44 9.39
C THR A 40 -19.21 0.83 8.71
N GLY A 41 -19.77 -0.07 7.92
CA GLY A 41 -21.01 0.21 7.20
C GLY A 41 -21.66 -1.05 6.64
N ILE A 42 -22.87 -0.86 6.12
CA ILE A 42 -23.62 -1.92 5.44
C ILE A 42 -23.33 -1.82 3.94
N VAL A 43 -23.05 -2.96 3.31
CA VAL A 43 -22.84 -3.05 1.86
C VAL A 43 -24.16 -2.77 1.14
N ALA A 44 -24.19 -1.74 0.31
CA ALA A 44 -25.30 -1.45 -0.58
C ALA A 44 -25.19 -2.22 -1.90
N SER A 45 -24.00 -2.27 -2.49
CA SER A 45 -23.72 -3.01 -3.72
C SER A 45 -22.24 -3.36 -3.85
N VAL A 46 -21.95 -4.41 -4.64
CA VAL A 46 -20.58 -4.84 -4.98
C VAL A 46 -20.44 -4.79 -6.50
N ASP A 47 -19.40 -4.13 -6.98
CA ASP A 47 -18.96 -4.13 -8.37
C ASP A 47 -17.77 -5.10 -8.51
N TYR A 48 -18.04 -6.25 -9.13
CA TYR A 48 -17.05 -7.31 -9.32
C TYR A 48 -16.10 -7.04 -10.48
N GLU A 49 -16.46 -6.14 -11.41
CA GLU A 49 -15.61 -5.82 -12.57
C GLU A 49 -14.52 -4.83 -12.17
N ASP A 50 -14.88 -3.82 -11.38
CA ASP A 50 -13.96 -2.77 -10.94
C ASP A 50 -13.40 -3.00 -9.52
N ALA A 51 -13.79 -4.09 -8.85
CA ALA A 51 -13.41 -4.43 -7.47
C ALA A 51 -13.78 -3.31 -6.47
N ILE A 52 -15.04 -2.88 -6.51
CA ILE A 52 -15.54 -1.77 -5.69
C ILE A 52 -16.68 -2.24 -4.79
N ILE A 53 -16.66 -1.82 -3.53
CA ILE A 53 -17.80 -1.95 -2.60
C ILE A 53 -18.39 -0.56 -2.35
N VAL A 54 -19.71 -0.45 -2.51
CA VAL A 54 -20.46 0.75 -2.16
C VAL A 54 -21.24 0.49 -0.88
N LEU A 55 -21.08 1.37 0.10
CA LEU A 55 -21.81 1.31 1.37
C LEU A 55 -23.12 2.10 1.31
N GLU A 56 -24.06 1.83 2.22
CA GLU A 56 -25.36 2.51 2.28
C GLU A 56 -25.27 4.03 2.52
N ASP A 57 -24.17 4.51 3.09
CA ASP A 57 -23.90 5.95 3.27
C ASP A 57 -23.40 6.64 1.98
N GLY A 58 -23.16 5.87 0.91
CA GLY A 58 -22.61 6.33 -0.36
C GLY A 58 -21.09 6.27 -0.46
N SER A 59 -20.39 5.82 0.59
CA SER A 59 -18.94 5.62 0.58
C SER A 59 -18.55 4.54 -0.42
N THR A 60 -17.49 4.80 -1.19
CA THR A 60 -16.99 3.90 -2.24
C THR A 60 -15.61 3.39 -1.82
N LEU A 61 -15.51 2.08 -1.63
CA LEU A 61 -14.30 1.39 -1.19
C LEU A 61 -13.70 0.64 -2.37
N ILE A 62 -12.46 0.96 -2.74
CA ILE A 62 -11.72 0.28 -3.79
C ILE A 62 -10.93 -0.85 -3.16
N LEU A 63 -11.14 -2.06 -3.64
CA LEU A 63 -10.49 -3.25 -3.13
C LEU A 63 -9.16 -3.50 -3.87
N PRO A 64 -8.13 -4.00 -3.17
CA PRO A 64 -6.94 -4.54 -3.81
C PRO A 64 -7.30 -5.66 -4.79
N GLU A 65 -6.51 -5.79 -5.87
CA GLU A 65 -6.69 -6.80 -6.93
C GLU A 65 -6.72 -8.26 -6.42
N ASP A 66 -6.09 -8.52 -5.27
CA ASP A 66 -6.02 -9.84 -4.65
C ASP A 66 -7.19 -10.15 -3.69
N THR A 67 -8.15 -9.22 -3.55
CA THR A 67 -9.28 -9.39 -2.62
C THR A 67 -10.36 -10.26 -3.22
N ASP A 68 -10.80 -11.28 -2.47
CA ASP A 68 -11.93 -12.12 -2.86
C ASP A 68 -13.25 -11.35 -2.69
N THR A 69 -13.70 -10.70 -3.76
CA THR A 69 -14.96 -9.94 -3.79
C THR A 69 -16.19 -10.82 -3.62
N GLU A 70 -16.11 -12.13 -3.92
CA GLU A 70 -17.24 -13.05 -3.82
C GLU A 70 -17.64 -13.34 -2.36
N ALA A 71 -16.75 -13.02 -1.41
CA ALA A 71 -17.03 -13.13 0.02
C ALA A 71 -18.00 -12.06 0.56
N TYR A 72 -18.29 -11.02 -0.22
CA TYR A 72 -19.10 -9.88 0.19
C TYR A 72 -20.40 -9.77 -0.60
N GLU A 73 -21.49 -9.53 0.12
CA GLU A 73 -22.84 -9.46 -0.42
C GLU A 73 -23.58 -8.21 0.11
N PRO A 74 -24.51 -7.64 -0.68
CA PRO A 74 -25.39 -6.57 -0.22
C PRO A 74 -26.14 -6.95 1.06
N GLY A 75 -26.23 -6.00 2.00
CA GLY A 75 -26.86 -6.17 3.31
C GLY A 75 -25.94 -6.70 4.40
N GLN A 76 -24.70 -7.09 4.09
CA GLN A 76 -23.70 -7.44 5.10
C GLN A 76 -23.13 -6.20 5.77
N MET A 77 -22.88 -6.28 7.07
CA MET A 77 -22.09 -5.29 7.78
C MET A 77 -20.61 -5.62 7.64
N ILE A 78 -19.81 -4.64 7.25
CA ILE A 78 -18.36 -4.78 7.08
C ILE A 78 -17.62 -3.71 7.89
N GLN A 79 -16.39 -4.03 8.24
CA GLN A 79 -15.40 -3.09 8.75
C GLN A 79 -14.22 -3.09 7.77
N ALA A 80 -13.87 -1.91 7.26
CA ALA A 80 -12.75 -1.72 6.36
C ALA A 80 -11.73 -0.76 6.98
N THR A 81 -10.47 -1.15 6.93
CA THR A 81 -9.34 -0.26 7.12
C THR A 81 -8.91 0.24 5.75
N TYR A 82 -8.82 1.54 5.55
CA TYR A 82 -8.53 2.14 4.25
C TYR A 82 -7.49 3.26 4.35
N GLU A 83 -6.85 3.56 3.23
CA GLU A 83 -6.07 4.76 3.03
C GLU A 83 -6.68 5.59 1.91
N MET A 84 -6.58 6.91 2.03
CA MET A 84 -6.98 7.82 0.96
C MET A 84 -5.81 8.04 0.01
N ASP A 85 -6.02 7.81 -1.28
CA ASP A 85 -5.02 8.13 -2.30
C ASP A 85 -4.95 9.65 -2.60
N SER A 86 -4.08 10.02 -3.55
CA SER A 86 -3.92 11.41 -3.98
C SER A 86 -5.15 12.02 -4.65
N ASP A 87 -6.04 11.19 -5.18
CA ASP A 87 -7.23 11.56 -5.93
C ASP A 87 -8.48 11.57 -5.03
N GLY A 88 -8.34 11.16 -3.77
CA GLY A 88 -9.40 11.12 -2.77
C GLY A 88 -10.15 9.80 -2.71
N ASN A 89 -9.64 8.75 -3.37
CA ASN A 89 -10.26 7.43 -3.37
C ASN A 89 -9.90 6.67 -2.10
N LEU A 90 -10.84 5.88 -1.57
CA LEU A 90 -10.63 5.06 -0.38
C LEU A 90 -10.11 3.69 -0.83
N ILE A 91 -8.81 3.47 -0.69
CA ILE A 91 -8.15 2.22 -1.03
C ILE A 91 -8.13 1.33 0.21
N VAL A 92 -8.83 0.20 0.15
CA VAL A 92 -8.93 -0.72 1.27
C VAL A 92 -7.61 -1.45 1.47
N LEU A 93 -7.14 -1.48 2.72
CA LEU A 93 -5.97 -2.25 3.14
C LEU A 93 -6.40 -3.58 3.76
N GLU A 94 -7.48 -3.56 4.53
CA GLU A 94 -8.01 -4.71 5.23
C GLU A 94 -9.53 -4.63 5.27
N LEU A 95 -10.19 -5.75 5.05
CA LEU A 95 -11.64 -5.85 5.02
C LEU A 95 -12.09 -7.07 5.82
N ALA A 96 -13.06 -6.87 6.70
CA ALA A 96 -13.67 -7.92 7.50
C ALA A 96 -15.18 -7.78 7.53
N ILE A 97 -15.89 -8.91 7.64
CA ILE A 97 -17.31 -8.94 7.95
C ILE A 97 -17.47 -8.66 9.45
N ALA A 98 -18.25 -7.65 9.80
CA ALA A 98 -18.54 -7.32 11.20
C ALA A 98 -19.57 -8.31 11.77
N GLU A 99 -19.35 -8.77 13.00
CA GLU A 99 -20.23 -9.70 13.72
C GLU A 99 -21.52 -9.05 14.26
#